data_AF-A0A4R8VV00-F1
#
_entry.id   AF-A0A4R8VV00-F1
#
_cell.length_a   1.000
_cell.length_b   1.000
_cell.length_c   1.000
_cell.angle_alpha   90.00
_cell.angle_beta   90.00
_cell.angle_gamma   90.00
#
_symmetry.space_group_name_H-M   'P 1'
#
loop_
_entity.id
_entity.type
_entity.pdbx_description
1 polymer ?
#
loop_
_entity_poly.entity_id
_entity_poly.type
_entity_poly.pdbx_seq_one_letter_code
_entity_poly.pdbx_strand_id
1 'polypeptide(L)'
;MARIRSINIGTQNVRIHPTEVDCLLQVVDSPVGTRFLQLSTFGSDFRESLPKTSQTLQFDEQSAAIMIREMRRCFPQIDRIG
;
A
#
# COMPACT_ATOMS: atom_id res chain seq x y z
N MET A 1 -3.01 11.01 4.78
CA MET A 1 -1.97 10.98 3.75
C MET A 1 -0.61 10.87 4.42
N ALA A 2 0.26 9.97 3.96
CA ALA A 2 1.61 9.82 4.48
C ALA A 2 2.58 9.23 3.45
N ARG A 3 3.87 9.58 3.57
CA ARG A 3 4.97 8.88 2.90
C ARG A 3 5.58 7.89 3.88
N ILE A 4 5.90 6.68 3.42
CA ILE A 4 6.58 5.69 4.22
C ILE A 4 8.00 6.17 4.51
N ARG A 5 8.34 6.33 5.78
CA ARG A 5 9.69 6.68 6.23
C ARG A 5 10.56 5.46 6.51
N SER A 6 9.94 4.41 7.06
CA SER A 6 10.60 3.15 7.38
C SER A 6 9.57 2.02 7.48
N ILE A 7 10.03 0.79 7.25
CA ILE A 7 9.23 -0.43 7.39
C ILE A 7 9.99 -1.37 8.31
N ASN A 8 9.32 -1.84 9.36
CA ASN A 8 9.86 -2.79 10.33
C ASN A 8 8.88 -3.96 10.48
N ILE A 9 9.42 -5.14 10.80
CA ILE A 9 8.59 -6.33 11.06
C ILE A 9 7.97 -6.17 12.45
N GLY A 10 6.63 -6.15 12.50
CA GLY A 10 5.88 -6.15 13.74
C GLY A 10 5.90 -7.52 14.41
N THR A 11 6.01 -7.54 15.74
CA THR A 11 5.94 -8.76 16.57
C THR A 11 4.65 -8.86 17.38
N GLN A 12 3.74 -7.89 17.20
CA GLN A 12 2.47 -7.83 17.91
C GLN A 12 1.47 -8.85 17.36
N ASN A 13 0.60 -9.35 18.24
CA ASN A 13 -0.52 -10.21 17.83
C ASN A 13 -1.64 -9.35 17.23
N VAL A 14 -1.76 -9.37 15.90
CA VAL A 14 -2.77 -8.65 15.13
C VAL A 14 -3.84 -9.61 14.61
N ARG A 15 -5.08 -9.12 14.47
CA ARG A 15 -6.20 -9.88 13.89
C ARG A 15 -6.49 -9.40 12.47
N ILE A 16 -7.05 -10.28 11.65
CA ILE A 16 -7.56 -9.94 10.32
C ILE A 16 -8.65 -8.85 10.47
N HIS A 17 -8.62 -7.84 9.61
CA HIS A 17 -9.61 -6.77 9.60
C HIS A 17 -10.98 -7.28 9.11
N PRO A 18 -12.11 -6.81 9.68
CA PRO A 18 -13.44 -7.29 9.35
C PRO A 18 -14.05 -6.67 8.09
N THR A 19 -13.37 -5.71 7.45
CA THR A 19 -13.86 -4.95 6.30
C THR A 19 -12.83 -4.95 5.18
N GLU A 20 -13.31 -4.91 3.94
CA GLU A 20 -12.51 -4.80 2.74
C GLU A 20 -12.56 -3.37 2.18
N VAL A 21 -11.60 -3.00 1.35
CA VAL A 21 -11.51 -1.67 0.72
C VAL A 21 -10.98 -1.82 -0.70
N ASP A 22 -11.42 -0.96 -1.60
CA ASP A 22 -10.77 -0.82 -2.89
C ASP A 22 -9.45 -0.08 -2.74
N CYS A 23 -8.44 -0.46 -3.51
CA CYS A 23 -7.13 0.18 -3.51
C CYS A 23 -6.72 0.55 -4.94
N LEU A 24 -6.48 1.84 -5.17
CA LEU A 24 -5.92 2.35 -6.42
C LEU A 24 -4.41 2.55 -6.28
N LEU A 25 -3.67 2.03 -7.25
CA LEU A 25 -2.25 2.28 -7.44
C LEU A 25 -2.04 3.41 -8.46
N GLN A 26 -1.20 4.37 -8.11
CA GLN A 26 -0.86 5.48 -9.00
C GLN A 26 0.63 5.83 -8.88
N VAL A 27 1.28 6.02 -10.02
CA VAL A 27 2.66 6.55 -10.06
C VAL A 27 2.62 8.07 -9.91
N VAL A 28 3.50 8.61 -9.07
CA VAL A 28 3.64 10.05 -8.82
C VAL A 28 5.11 10.42 -8.93
N ASP A 29 5.45 11.31 -9.87
CA ASP A 29 6.80 11.86 -9.98
C ASP A 29 6.87 13.19 -9.23
N SER A 30 7.88 13.35 -8.36
CA SER A 30 8.13 14.60 -7.65
C SER A 30 8.81 15.63 -8.56
N PRO A 31 8.79 16.93 -8.19
CA PRO A 31 9.46 17.98 -8.98
C PRO A 31 10.98 17.77 -9.15
N VAL A 32 11.61 17.02 -8.24
CA VAL A 32 13.05 16.71 -8.29
C VAL A 32 13.34 15.36 -8.97
N GLY A 33 12.34 14.76 -9.61
CA GLY A 33 12.49 13.54 -10.41
C GLY A 33 12.40 12.22 -9.62
N THR A 34 12.21 12.27 -8.30
CA THR A 34 11.96 11.04 -7.51
C THR A 34 10.58 10.48 -7.82
N ARG A 35 10.53 9.20 -8.18
CA ARG A 35 9.29 8.46 -8.43
C ARG A 35 8.75 7.82 -7.15
N PHE A 36 7.44 7.93 -6.96
CA PHE A 36 6.68 7.32 -5.89
C PHE A 36 5.57 6.44 -6.43
N LEU A 37 5.26 5.35 -5.72
CA LEU A 37 4.02 4.59 -5.89
C LEU A 37 3.05 4.97 -4.77
N GLN A 38 1.90 5.53 -5.15
CA GLN A 38 0.81 5.87 -4.24
C GLN A 38 -0.23 4.76 -4.20
N LEU A 39 -0.61 4.35 -3.00
CA LEU A 39 -1.78 3.53 -2.70
C LEU A 39 -2.86 4.44 -2.14
N SER A 40 -4.06 4.37 -2.70
CA SER A 40 -5.23 5.13 -2.23
C SER A 40 -6.36 4.16 -1.93
N THR A 41 -6.78 4.06 -0.67
CA THR A 41 -7.88 3.17 -0.28
C THR A 41 -9.19 3.91 -0.14
N PHE A 42 -10.26 3.28 -0.60
CA PHE A 42 -11.61 3.79 -0.61
C PHE A 42 -12.48 2.92 0.29
N GLY A 43 -13.30 3.53 1.15
CA GLY A 43 -14.14 2.76 2.08
C GLY A 43 -15.09 1.82 1.33
N SER A 44 -15.36 0.64 1.90
CA SER A 44 -16.30 -0.36 1.35
C SER A 44 -17.66 0.24 1.01
N ASP A 45 -18.19 -0.13 -0.15
CA ASP A 45 -19.43 0.36 -0.75
C ASP A 45 -20.63 0.40 0.22
N PHE A 46 -21.04 1.61 0.61
CA PHE A 46 -22.42 1.99 0.98
C PHE A 46 -22.61 3.53 0.98
N ARG A 47 -22.10 4.28 -0.02
CA ARG A 47 -22.39 5.73 -0.11
C ARG A 47 -22.57 6.24 -1.56
N GLU A 48 -23.56 7.11 -1.71
CA GLU A 48 -24.02 7.79 -2.94
C GLU A 48 -23.04 8.81 -3.55
N SER A 49 -21.81 8.93 -3.04
CA SER A 49 -20.84 9.95 -3.49
C SER A 49 -19.49 9.33 -3.84
N LEU A 50 -18.78 9.95 -4.80
CA LEU A 50 -17.42 9.57 -5.21
C LEU A 50 -16.58 9.22 -3.97
N PRO A 51 -15.97 8.02 -3.91
CA PRO A 51 -15.45 7.52 -2.65
C PRO A 51 -14.32 8.42 -2.14
N LYS A 52 -14.52 8.98 -0.95
CA LYS A 52 -13.50 9.77 -0.27
C LYS A 52 -12.37 8.83 0.16
N THR A 53 -11.15 9.15 -0.24
CA THR A 53 -9.97 8.35 0.14
C THR A 53 -9.82 8.33 1.67
N SER A 54 -9.85 7.13 2.23
CA SER A 54 -9.76 6.91 3.68
C SER A 54 -8.31 6.92 4.16
N GLN A 55 -7.40 6.42 3.33
CA GLN A 55 -5.96 6.41 3.60
C GLN A 55 -5.18 6.51 2.30
N THR A 56 -4.07 7.24 2.34
CA THR A 56 -3.06 7.22 1.28
C THR A 56 -1.68 6.96 1.85
N LEU A 57 -0.94 6.07 1.18
CA LEU A 57 0.44 5.72 1.47
C LEU A 57 1.28 5.90 0.21
N GLN A 58 2.47 6.48 0.34
CA GLN A 58 3.42 6.61 -0.75
C GLN A 58 4.72 5.88 -0.42
N PHE A 59 5.19 5.09 -1.38
CA PHE A 59 6.45 4.36 -1.35
C PHE A 59 7.42 5.00 -2.35
N ASP A 60 8.64 5.28 -1.91
CA ASP A 60 9.78 5.44 -2.82
C ASP A 60 10.38 4.08 -3.19
N GLU A 61 11.43 4.09 -4.01
CA GLU A 61 12.10 2.85 -4.45
C GLU A 61 12.64 2.01 -3.29
N GLN A 62 13.23 2.64 -2.26
CA GLN A 62 13.82 1.94 -1.13
C GLN A 62 12.74 1.23 -0.28
N SER A 63 11.67 1.93 0.07
CA SER A 63 10.55 1.36 0.83
C SER A 63 9.77 0.33 0.02
N ALA A 64 9.62 0.53 -1.29
CA ALA A 64 9.02 -0.45 -2.19
C ALA A 64 9.84 -1.76 -2.23
N ALA A 65 11.17 -1.67 -2.34
CA ALA A 65 12.04 -2.85 -2.34
C ALA A 65 11.91 -3.67 -1.03
N ILE A 66 11.82 -3.00 0.12
CA ILE A 66 11.58 -3.67 1.41
C ILE A 66 10.22 -4.35 1.40
N MET A 67 9.16 -3.66 0.95
CA MET A 67 7.82 -4.23 0.90
C MET A 67 7.76 -5.46 -0.01
N ILE A 68 8.35 -5.40 -1.21
CA ILE A 68 8.41 -6.53 -2.16
C ILE A 68 9.13 -7.73 -1.53
N ARG A 69 10.26 -7.49 -0.85
CA ARG A 69 11.00 -8.56 -0.17
C ARG A 69 10.13 -9.24 0.89
N GLU A 70 9.43 -8.48 1.74
CA GLU A 70 8.59 -9.08 2.78
C GLU A 70 7.32 -9.74 2.20
N MET A 71 6.74 -9.19 1.13
CA MET A 71 5.64 -9.84 0.40
C MET A 71 6.06 -11.20 -0.16
N ARG A 72 7.25 -11.31 -0.79
CA ARG A 72 7.79 -12.58 -1.28
C ARG A 72 8.07 -13.58 -0.17
N ARG A 73 8.54 -13.12 0.99
CA ARG A 73 8.73 -13.98 2.17
C ARG A 73 7.39 -14.50 2.71
N CYS A 74 6.37 -13.64 2.75
CA CYS A 74 5.03 -14.01 3.20
C CYS A 74 4.31 -14.94 2.21
N PHE A 75 4.51 -14.72 0.91
CA PHE A 75 3.89 -15.49 -0.18
C PHE A 75 4.97 -16.08 -1.12
N PRO A 76 5.61 -17.21 -0.76
CA PRO A 76 6.74 -17.76 -1.51
C PRO A 76 6.45 -18.16 -2.96
N GLN A 77 5.18 -18.25 -3.36
CA GLN A 77 4.76 -18.63 -4.71
C GLN A 77 4.25 -17.43 -5.54
N ILE A 78 4.35 -16.20 -5.03
CA ILE A 78 3.73 -15.00 -5.65
C ILE A 78 4.20 -14.75 -7.07
N ASP A 79 5.48 -14.99 -7.37
CA ASP A 79 6.04 -14.78 -8.72
C ASP A 79 5.58 -15.86 -9.73
N ARG A 80 4.76 -16.85 -9.33
CA ARG A 80 4.18 -17.87 -10.22
C ARG A 80 2.72 -17.60 -10.58
N ILE A 81 2.08 -16.65 -9.90
CA ILE A 81 0.64 -16.35 -10.02
C ILE A 81 0.42 -15.07 -10.86
N GLY A 82 1.48 -14.28 -11.08
CA GLY A 82 1.46 -13.02 -11.82
C GLY A 82 1.86 -13.14 -13.28
#